data_AF-A0A9E0E461-F1
#
_entry.id   AF-A0A9E0E461-F1
#
_cell.length_a   1.000
_cell.length_b   1.000
_cell.length_c   1.000
_cell.angle_alpha   90.00
_cell.angle_beta   90.00
_cell.angle_gamma   90.00
#
_symmetry.space_group_name_H-M   'P 1'
#
loop_
_entity.id
_entity.type
_entity.pdbx_description
1 polymer ?
#
loop_
_entity_poly.entity_id
_entity_poly.type
_entity_poly.pdbx_seq_one_letter_code
_entity_poly.pdbx_strand_id
1 'polypeptide(L)'
;IRNCGLNERRIVCPVNENNAEEEEKQWDFYNKWLSSSLAKKLVIVELGEDFSNPNVIRWPFERIVMINQKAKMYRVHSTFYQIPKEIGDRACAFEMNGAQFIKELVKCC
;
A
#
# COMPACT_ATOMS: atom_id res chain seq x y z
N ILE A 1 3.10 13.70 11.19
CA ILE A 1 3.94 12.49 10.96
C ILE A 1 5.11 12.42 11.95
N ARG A 2 5.88 13.49 12.17
CA ARG A 2 7.13 13.48 12.97
C ARG A 2 7.04 13.03 14.45
N ASN A 3 5.84 12.89 15.03
CA ASN A 3 5.64 12.46 16.43
C ASN A 3 4.80 11.17 16.57
N CYS A 4 4.62 10.41 15.49
CA CYS A 4 3.72 9.26 15.46
C CYS A 4 4.42 7.92 15.79
N GLY A 5 5.69 7.92 16.21
CA GLY A 5 6.48 6.70 16.43
C GLY A 5 6.82 5.92 15.15
N LEU A 6 6.52 6.47 13.98
CA LEU A 6 6.86 5.87 12.70
C LEU A 6 8.36 6.06 12.41
N ASN A 7 9.02 4.99 11.97
CA ASN A 7 10.40 5.06 11.54
C ASN A 7 10.48 5.78 10.20
N GLU A 8 10.95 7.04 10.21
CA GLU A 8 11.04 7.88 9.02
C GLU A 8 11.88 7.25 7.90
N ARG A 9 12.86 6.40 8.23
CA ARG A 9 13.67 5.66 7.24
C ARG A 9 12.88 4.58 6.48
N ARG A 10 11.62 4.35 6.84
CA ARG A 10 10.69 3.41 6.19
C ARG A 10 9.51 4.11 5.52
N ILE A 11 9.52 5.44 5.49
CA ILE A 11 8.50 6.24 4.82
C ILE A 11 9.08 6.67 3.47
N VAL A 12 8.29 6.52 2.41
CA VAL A 12 8.70 6.86 1.05
C VAL A 12 7.57 7.61 0.34
N CYS A 13 7.94 8.62 -0.45
CA CYS A 13 7.02 9.34 -1.33
C CYS A 13 7.55 9.24 -2.77
N PRO A 14 7.23 8.15 -3.50
CA PRO A 14 7.83 7.86 -4.80
C PRO A 14 7.40 8.83 -5.92
N VAL A 15 6.44 9.71 -5.66
CA VAL A 15 6.04 10.79 -6.57
C VAL A 15 6.22 12.09 -5.81
N ASN A 16 7.10 12.98 -6.27
CA ASN A 16 7.34 14.28 -5.66
C ASN A 16 7.71 15.32 -6.72
N GLU A 17 6.71 16.05 -7.19
CA GLU A 17 6.86 17.06 -8.26
C GLU A 17 7.73 18.27 -7.87
N ASN A 18 8.07 18.44 -6.59
CA ASN A 18 8.79 19.62 -6.10
C ASN A 18 10.32 19.47 -6.15
N ASN A 19 10.84 18.25 -6.32
CA ASN A 19 12.29 18.00 -6.31
C ASN A 19 12.63 16.68 -7.04
N ALA A 20 13.11 16.79 -8.28
CA ALA A 20 13.43 15.65 -9.13
C ALA A 20 14.54 14.72 -8.57
N GLU A 21 15.58 15.27 -7.92
CA GLU A 21 16.67 14.44 -7.38
C GLU A 21 16.19 13.64 -6.15
N GLU A 22 15.33 14.25 -5.33
CA GLU A 22 14.70 13.55 -4.21
C GLU A 22 13.68 12.51 -4.70
N GLU A 23 12.91 12.83 -5.73
CA GLU A 23 11.97 11.92 -6.37
C GLU A 23 12.66 10.64 -6.84
N GLU A 24 13.79 10.75 -7.56
CA GLU A 24 14.56 9.58 -8.03
C GLU A 24 15.03 8.69 -6.86
N LYS A 25 15.57 9.29 -5.80
CA LYS A 25 16.02 8.54 -4.61
C LYS A 25 14.86 7.83 -3.90
N GLN A 26 13.72 8.49 -3.78
CA GLN A 26 12.51 7.92 -3.17
C GLN A 26 11.94 6.79 -4.04
N TRP A 27 11.93 6.98 -5.37
CA TRP A 27 11.52 5.98 -6.34
C TRP A 27 12.38 4.70 -6.26
N ASP A 28 13.70 4.85 -6.18
CA ASP A 28 14.62 3.72 -6.03
C ASP A 28 14.40 2.97 -4.72
N PHE A 29 14.20 3.70 -3.62
CA PHE A 29 13.93 3.09 -2.32
C PHE A 29 12.60 2.30 -2.35
N TYR A 30 11.58 2.85 -2.99
CA TYR A 30 10.30 2.17 -3.19
C TYR A 30 10.45 0.88 -4.01
N ASN A 31 11.14 0.91 -5.15
CA ASN A 31 11.35 -0.28 -5.98
C ASN A 31 12.19 -1.36 -5.28
N LYS A 32 13.18 -0.94 -4.48
CA LYS A 32 13.93 -1.86 -3.63
C LYS A 32 13.03 -2.52 -2.59
N TRP A 33 12.12 -1.78 -1.98
CA TRP A 33 11.13 -2.34 -1.05
C TRP A 33 10.23 -3.37 -1.75
N LEU A 34 9.64 -3.02 -2.91
CA LEU A 34 8.79 -3.92 -3.69
C LEU A 34 9.50 -5.24 -3.97
N SER A 35 10.70 -5.18 -4.52
CA SER A 35 11.50 -6.36 -4.88
C SER A 35 11.86 -7.21 -3.65
N SER A 36 12.22 -6.56 -2.52
CA SER A 36 12.62 -7.24 -1.30
C SER A 36 11.48 -7.93 -0.54
N SER A 37 10.23 -7.67 -0.93
CA SER A 37 9.01 -8.16 -0.27
C SER A 37 8.48 -9.49 -0.84
N LEU A 38 8.86 -9.84 -2.07
CA LEU A 38 8.26 -10.93 -2.87
C LEU A 38 8.37 -12.35 -2.27
N ALA A 39 9.32 -12.61 -1.37
CA ALA A 39 9.53 -13.94 -0.80
C ALA A 39 9.17 -14.06 0.70
N LYS A 40 8.65 -12.98 1.28
CA LYS A 40 8.43 -12.83 2.74
C LYS A 40 6.95 -12.92 3.08
N LYS A 41 6.64 -13.25 4.34
CA LYS A 41 5.30 -12.99 4.89
C LYS A 41 5.06 -11.49 4.85
N LEU A 42 4.00 -11.07 4.17
CA LEU A 42 3.73 -9.67 3.87
C LEU A 42 2.24 -9.39 4.09
N VAL A 43 1.95 -8.27 4.72
CA VAL A 43 0.60 -7.70 4.77
C VAL A 43 0.67 -6.34 4.11
N ILE A 44 -0.17 -6.13 3.09
CA ILE A 44 -0.33 -4.86 2.40
C ILE A 44 -1.66 -4.25 2.84
N VAL A 45 -1.65 -2.98 3.24
CA VAL A 45 -2.86 -2.21 3.53
C VAL A 45 -2.88 -1.01 2.60
N GLU A 46 -3.78 -1.04 1.61
CA GLU A 46 -4.01 0.06 0.67
C GLU A 46 -5.16 0.93 1.21
N LEU A 47 -4.88 2.21 1.47
CA LEU A 47 -5.83 3.16 2.02
C LEU A 47 -6.12 4.27 1.01
N GLY A 48 -7.34 4.32 0.47
CA GLY A 48 -7.84 5.50 -0.24
C GLY A 48 -7.20 5.81 -1.60
N GLU A 49 -6.60 4.83 -2.29
CA GLU A 49 -6.14 5.04 -3.67
C GLU A 49 -7.35 5.14 -4.61
N ASP A 50 -7.44 6.20 -5.39
CA ASP A 50 -8.61 6.56 -6.21
C ASP A 50 -8.30 6.56 -7.72
N PHE A 51 -7.31 5.76 -8.14
CA PHE A 51 -6.75 5.75 -9.49
C PHE A 51 -6.07 7.04 -9.93
N SER A 52 -5.72 7.94 -9.00
CA SER A 52 -4.85 9.09 -9.33
C SER A 52 -3.49 8.64 -9.86
N ASN A 53 -2.90 7.58 -9.28
CA ASN A 53 -1.58 7.06 -9.68
C ASN A 53 -1.52 5.53 -9.50
N PRO A 54 -2.31 4.74 -10.25
CA PRO A 54 -2.44 3.30 -10.01
C PRO A 54 -1.15 2.53 -10.32
N ASN A 55 -0.30 3.08 -11.20
CA ASN A 55 1.05 2.58 -11.49
C ASN A 55 1.99 2.62 -10.29
N VAL A 56 1.70 3.45 -9.28
CA VAL A 56 2.55 3.64 -8.12
C VAL A 56 2.13 2.72 -6.99
N ILE A 57 0.84 2.59 -6.70
CA ILE A 57 0.35 1.82 -5.54
C ILE A 57 -0.48 0.60 -5.96
N ARG A 58 -1.65 0.84 -6.58
CA ARG A 58 -2.66 -0.19 -6.83
C ARG A 58 -2.13 -1.39 -7.62
N TRP A 59 -1.63 -1.16 -8.84
CA TRP A 59 -1.17 -2.24 -9.72
C TRP A 59 0.09 -2.93 -9.19
N PRO A 60 1.12 -2.22 -8.66
CA PRO A 60 2.26 -2.88 -8.03
C PRO A 60 1.86 -3.78 -6.85
N PHE A 61 0.92 -3.36 -6.00
CA PHE A 61 0.51 -4.14 -4.84
C PHE A 61 -0.28 -5.38 -5.25
N GLU A 62 -1.21 -5.24 -6.20
CA GLU A 62 -1.91 -6.39 -6.80
C GLU A 62 -0.92 -7.39 -7.38
N ARG A 63 0.09 -6.91 -8.15
CA ARG A 63 1.13 -7.77 -8.73
C ARG A 63 1.96 -8.49 -7.66
N ILE A 64 2.29 -7.82 -6.56
CA ILE A 64 3.00 -8.47 -5.45
C ILE A 64 2.16 -9.60 -4.86
N VAL A 65 0.87 -9.41 -4.65
CA VAL A 65 0.00 -10.45 -4.07
C VAL A 65 -0.21 -11.59 -5.06
N MET A 66 -0.32 -11.30 -6.36
CA MET A 66 -0.36 -12.33 -7.41
C MET A 66 0.89 -13.24 -7.36
N ILE A 67 2.08 -12.65 -7.23
CA ILE A 67 3.35 -13.39 -7.29
C ILE A 67 3.73 -14.02 -5.93
N ASN A 68 3.58 -13.28 -4.83
CA ASN A 68 3.94 -13.73 -3.49
C ASN A 68 2.78 -14.45 -2.81
N GLN A 69 2.80 -15.79 -2.85
CA GLN A 69 1.78 -16.64 -2.25
C GLN A 69 1.64 -16.51 -0.72
N LYS A 70 2.61 -15.86 -0.04
CA LYS A 70 2.59 -15.60 1.41
C LYS A 70 2.04 -14.21 1.75
N ALA A 71 1.74 -13.38 0.76
CA ALA A 71 1.21 -12.05 0.96
C ALA A 71 -0.30 -12.08 1.20
N LYS A 72 -0.78 -11.17 2.04
CA LYS A 72 -2.19 -10.82 2.19
C LYS A 72 -2.39 -9.34 1.93
N MET A 73 -3.57 -8.97 1.44
CA MET A 73 -3.88 -7.58 1.13
C MET A 73 -5.22 -7.15 1.72
N TYR A 74 -5.28 -5.92 2.19
CA TYR A 74 -6.51 -5.27 2.63
C TYR A 74 -6.63 -3.95 1.87
N ARG A 75 -7.72 -3.80 1.11
CA ARG A 75 -8.05 -2.57 0.38
C ARG A 75 -9.16 -1.83 1.09
N VAL A 76 -8.97 -0.55 1.35
CA VAL A 76 -9.94 0.29 2.03
C VAL A 76 -10.25 1.49 1.15
N HIS A 77 -11.47 1.54 0.63
CA HIS A 77 -11.95 2.67 -0.15
C HIS A 77 -13.49 2.71 -0.13
N SER A 78 -14.10 3.89 -0.13
CA SER A 78 -15.57 4.01 -0.16
C SER A 78 -16.19 3.55 -1.48
N THR A 79 -15.56 3.87 -2.61
CA THR A 79 -16.06 3.53 -3.96
C THR A 79 -15.24 2.45 -4.69
N PHE A 80 -13.92 2.56 -4.69
CA PHE A 80 -12.99 1.74 -5.49
C PHE A 80 -12.37 0.59 -4.69
N TYR A 81 -13.18 -0.16 -3.94
CA TYR A 81 -12.70 -1.23 -3.06
C TYR A 81 -12.60 -2.60 -3.74
N GLN A 82 -12.98 -2.71 -5.02
CA GLN A 82 -13.06 -3.98 -5.74
C GLN A 82 -11.69 -4.67 -5.79
N ILE A 83 -11.69 -6.00 -5.71
CA ILE A 83 -10.49 -6.84 -5.72
C ILE A 83 -10.48 -7.72 -6.97
N PRO A 84 -9.34 -7.83 -7.69
CA PRO A 84 -9.21 -8.77 -8.80
C PRO A 84 -9.44 -10.22 -8.35
N LYS A 85 -10.11 -11.02 -9.18
CA LYS A 85 -10.49 -12.40 -8.84
C LYS A 85 -9.27 -13.27 -8.52
N GLU A 86 -8.15 -12.99 -9.18
CA GLU A 86 -6.88 -13.70 -9.10
C GLU A 86 -6.25 -13.68 -7.70
N ILE A 87 -6.59 -12.67 -6.89
CA ILE A 87 -6.08 -12.52 -5.52
C ILE A 87 -7.18 -12.57 -4.45
N GLY A 88 -8.43 -12.88 -4.84
CA GLY A 88 -9.59 -12.82 -3.95
C GLY A 88 -9.53 -13.77 -2.76
N ASP A 89 -8.73 -14.82 -2.82
CA ASP A 89 -8.49 -15.76 -1.71
C ASP A 89 -7.56 -15.18 -0.62
N ARG A 90 -6.80 -14.14 -0.96
CA ARG A 90 -5.74 -13.54 -0.11
C ARG A 90 -5.90 -12.04 0.07
N ALA A 91 -6.94 -11.45 -0.52
CA ALA A 91 -7.25 -10.04 -0.42
C ALA A 91 -8.68 -9.82 0.11
N CYS A 92 -8.84 -8.80 0.94
CA CYS A 92 -10.13 -8.40 1.50
C CYS A 92 -10.36 -6.90 1.25
N ALA A 93 -11.62 -6.54 1.02
CA ALA A 93 -12.04 -5.19 0.72
C ALA A 93 -12.92 -4.62 1.85
N PHE A 94 -12.72 -3.35 2.16
CA PHE A 94 -13.55 -2.59 3.08
C PHE A 94 -14.12 -1.37 2.36
N GLU A 95 -15.44 -1.36 2.22
CA GLU A 95 -16.23 -0.24 1.69
C GLU A 95 -16.35 0.86 2.76
N MET A 96 -15.28 1.61 3.00
CA MET A 96 -15.27 2.74 3.92
C MET A 96 -14.10 3.69 3.67
N ASN A 97 -14.16 4.86 4.30
CA ASN A 97 -13.04 5.81 4.29
C ASN A 97 -11.84 5.27 5.11
N GLY A 98 -10.62 5.50 4.61
CA GLY A 98 -9.39 5.05 5.27
C GLY A 98 -9.21 5.55 6.71
N ALA A 99 -9.58 6.81 7.00
CA ALA A 99 -9.46 7.34 8.36
C ALA A 99 -10.47 6.69 9.32
N GLN A 100 -11.68 6.37 8.83
CA GLN A 100 -12.65 5.62 9.62
C GLN A 100 -12.14 4.20 9.91
N PHE A 101 -11.60 3.52 8.90
CA PHE A 101 -11.01 2.19 9.06
C PHE A 101 -9.93 2.16 10.14
N ILE A 102 -8.99 3.12 10.13
CA ILE A 102 -7.94 3.20 11.16
C ILE A 102 -8.54 3.46 12.55
N LYS A 103 -9.55 4.33 12.66
CA LYS A 103 -10.25 4.57 13.95
C LYS A 103 -10.89 3.30 14.49
N GLU A 104 -11.57 2.50 13.66
CA GLU A 104 -12.16 1.23 14.10
C GLU A 104 -11.09 0.20 14.45
N LEU A 105 -10.01 0.12 13.68
CA LEU A 105 -8.91 -0.82 13.92
C LEU A 105 -8.27 -0.61 15.31
N VAL A 106 -8.07 0.65 15.72
CA VAL A 106 -7.48 0.99 17.02
C VAL A 106 -8.38 0.60 18.18
N LYS A 107 -9.72 0.59 18.02
CA LYS A 107 -10.64 0.16 19.09
C LYS A 107 -10.57 -1.34 19.38
N CYS A 108 -10.11 -2.13 18.41
CA CYS A 108 -9.99 -3.58 18.51
C CYS A 108 -8.65 -4.04 19.10
N CYS A 109 -7.73 -3.12 19.39
CA CYS A 109 -6.43 -3.36 19.99
C CYS A 109 -6.45 -2.96 21.47
#